data_AF-A0A4V0XEG4-F1
#
_entry.id   AF-A0A4V0XEG4-F1
#
_cell.length_a   1.000
_cell.length_b   1.000
_cell.length_c   1.000
_cell.angle_alpha   90.00
_cell.angle_beta   90.00
_cell.angle_gamma   90.00
#
_symmetry.space_group_name_H-M   'P 1'
#
loop_
_entity.id
_entity.type
_entity.pdbx_description
1 polymer ?
#
loop_
_entity_poly.entity_id
_entity_poly.type
_entity_poly.pdbx_seq_one_letter_code
_entity_poly.pdbx_strand_id
1 'polypeptide(L)'
;MPRKSSPAVKGAKPVAKAKAAAKATAKAPAQARSARQKEPSLADLKRQVLALAKVSSTKELKRANVDLRHLDFRLKASWRSALVVLEQAAVAMDEWDRNPPEEYKELFAEIEQAAAAYSASIEQGLKLSSQLRDAADDLEAVAGELQQEAEELKSIEQASRKQRRARSLN
;
A
#
# COMPACT_ATOMS: atom_id res chain seq x y z
N MET A 1 0.02 -66.68 20.80
CA MET A 1 -0.44 -68.08 20.79
C MET A 1 -1.55 -68.20 19.74
N PRO A 2 -1.66 -69.34 19.06
CA PRO A 2 -1.49 -69.53 17.60
C PRO A 2 -2.84 -69.72 16.88
N ARG A 3 -2.97 -69.82 15.55
CA ARG A 3 -2.58 -70.93 14.65
C ARG A 3 -2.90 -70.47 13.21
N LYS A 4 -1.95 -70.44 12.27
CA LYS A 4 -1.58 -71.54 11.36
C LYS A 4 -2.79 -72.26 10.73
N SER A 5 -2.95 -72.12 9.41
CA SER A 5 -2.69 -73.20 8.43
C SER A 5 -3.48 -73.04 7.12
N SER A 6 -2.73 -72.96 6.02
CA SER A 6 -2.99 -73.32 4.60
C SER A 6 -3.85 -74.60 4.42
N PRO A 7 -4.33 -75.01 3.20
CA PRO A 7 -3.62 -74.87 1.91
C PRO A 7 -4.42 -74.77 0.58
N ALA A 8 -3.59 -74.62 -0.46
CA ALA A 8 -3.73 -74.66 -1.91
C ALA A 8 -4.79 -75.57 -2.55
N VAL A 9 -5.27 -75.18 -3.74
CA VAL A 9 -5.40 -76.08 -4.90
C VAL A 9 -5.09 -75.35 -6.21
N LYS A 10 -4.24 -75.99 -7.01
CA LYS A 10 -3.81 -75.65 -8.38
C LYS A 10 -4.92 -75.95 -9.40
N GLY A 11 -4.97 -75.13 -10.45
CA GLY A 11 -5.04 -75.62 -11.84
C GLY A 11 -6.43 -75.80 -12.45
N ALA A 12 -6.68 -75.09 -13.55
CA ALA A 12 -7.12 -75.65 -14.84
C ALA A 12 -7.44 -74.52 -15.84
N LYS A 13 -6.64 -74.42 -16.91
CA LYS A 13 -7.12 -73.99 -18.24
C LYS A 13 -7.60 -75.28 -18.95
N PRO A 14 -8.64 -75.23 -19.80
CA PRO A 14 -8.40 -75.01 -21.24
C PRO A 14 -9.48 -74.11 -21.88
N VAL A 15 -9.11 -73.14 -22.72
CA VAL A 15 -9.09 -73.20 -24.20
C VAL A 15 -10.39 -73.73 -24.84
N ALA A 16 -11.18 -72.82 -25.40
CA ALA A 16 -11.98 -73.09 -26.59
C ALA A 16 -12.06 -71.83 -27.47
N LYS A 17 -11.41 -71.91 -28.63
CA LYS A 17 -11.56 -71.02 -29.78
C LYS A 17 -12.97 -71.16 -30.35
N ALA A 18 -13.63 -70.06 -30.67
CA ALA A 18 -14.55 -69.99 -31.80
C ALA A 18 -14.28 -68.70 -32.57
N LYS A 19 -13.96 -68.85 -33.85
CA LYS A 19 -13.57 -67.81 -34.81
C LYS A 19 -14.47 -67.98 -36.02
N ALA A 20 -15.35 -67.02 -36.29
CA ALA A 20 -15.95 -66.72 -37.60
C ALA A 20 -16.79 -65.43 -37.42
N ALA A 21 -16.33 -64.26 -37.85
CA ALA A 21 -16.29 -63.76 -39.23
C ALA A 21 -17.70 -63.47 -39.80
N ALA A 22 -18.14 -62.22 -39.69
CA ALA A 22 -19.05 -61.59 -40.64
C ALA A 22 -18.60 -60.13 -40.84
N LYS A 23 -18.41 -59.75 -42.10
CA LYS A 23 -17.81 -58.51 -42.60
C LYS A 23 -18.89 -57.76 -43.39
N ALA A 24 -19.23 -56.53 -43.01
CA ALA A 24 -19.85 -55.49 -43.85
C ALA A 24 -19.96 -54.20 -43.01
N THR A 25 -18.99 -53.28 -43.10
CA THR A 25 -19.00 -52.04 -43.92
C THR A 25 -19.84 -50.88 -43.39
N ALA A 26 -19.10 -49.84 -42.98
CA ALA A 26 -19.35 -48.41 -43.19
C ALA A 26 -20.53 -47.72 -42.48
N LYS A 27 -20.21 -47.01 -41.39
CA LYS A 27 -20.47 -45.56 -41.27
C LYS A 27 -19.59 -44.96 -40.16
N ALA A 28 -18.73 -44.03 -40.54
CA ALA A 28 -17.94 -43.25 -39.60
C ALA A 28 -18.84 -42.43 -38.66
N PRO A 29 -18.39 -42.19 -37.41
CA PRO A 29 -18.56 -40.89 -36.80
C PRO A 29 -17.18 -40.21 -36.78
N ALA A 30 -16.94 -39.40 -37.81
CA ALA A 30 -15.93 -38.35 -37.80
C ALA A 30 -16.38 -37.26 -36.80
N GLN A 31 -16.30 -37.52 -35.49
CA GLN A 31 -16.78 -36.55 -34.49
C GLN A 31 -16.10 -36.66 -33.10
N ALA A 32 -14.95 -37.34 -33.00
CA ALA A 32 -14.22 -37.48 -31.72
C ALA A 32 -12.75 -37.02 -31.78
N ARG A 33 -12.43 -36.04 -32.64
CA ARG A 33 -11.08 -35.45 -32.73
C ARG A 33 -11.11 -33.95 -33.11
N SER A 34 -11.65 -33.06 -32.28
CA SER A 34 -11.20 -31.66 -32.23
C SER A 34 -11.92 -30.81 -31.16
N ALA A 35 -11.91 -31.23 -29.90
CA ALA A 35 -11.84 -30.27 -28.80
C ALA A 35 -10.39 -30.23 -28.30
N ARG A 36 -9.44 -30.09 -29.22
CA ARG A 36 -8.07 -29.73 -28.89
C ARG A 36 -8.17 -28.29 -28.45
N GLN A 37 -8.15 -28.05 -27.13
CA GLN A 37 -8.03 -26.70 -26.57
C GLN A 37 -6.96 -25.99 -27.41
N LYS A 38 -7.37 -24.98 -28.17
CA LYS A 38 -6.49 -24.26 -29.09
C LYS A 38 -5.45 -23.63 -28.19
N GLU A 39 -4.25 -24.21 -28.12
CA GLU A 39 -3.18 -23.59 -27.36
C GLU A 39 -3.08 -22.14 -27.82
N PRO A 40 -3.14 -21.17 -26.89
CA PRO A 40 -3.16 -19.76 -27.26
C PRO A 40 -1.98 -19.48 -28.18
N SER A 41 -2.24 -18.73 -29.26
CA SER A 41 -1.21 -18.37 -30.21
C SER A 41 -0.14 -17.53 -29.49
N LEU A 42 1.09 -17.53 -30.02
CA LEU A 42 2.13 -16.64 -29.51
C LEU A 42 1.67 -15.16 -29.51
N ALA A 43 0.90 -14.76 -30.53
CA ALA A 43 0.35 -13.41 -30.62
C ALA A 43 -0.66 -13.11 -29.50
N ASP A 44 -1.47 -14.10 -29.13
CA ASP A 44 -2.48 -13.96 -28.07
C ASP A 44 -1.80 -13.83 -26.70
N LEU A 45 -0.80 -14.68 -26.43
CA LEU A 45 0.01 -14.61 -25.21
C LEU A 45 0.73 -13.27 -25.06
N LYS A 46 1.30 -12.75 -26.15
CA LYS A 46 1.94 -11.44 -26.17
C LYS A 46 0.96 -10.32 -25.83
N ARG A 47 -0.22 -10.32 -26.47
CA ARG A 47 -1.26 -9.32 -26.21
C ARG A 47 -1.75 -9.38 -24.77
N GLN A 48 -2.02 -10.58 -24.24
CA GLN A 48 -2.48 -10.76 -22.87
C GLN A 48 -1.44 -10.30 -21.85
N VAL A 49 -0.18 -10.72 -21.98
CA VAL A 49 0.90 -10.33 -21.06
C VAL A 49 1.11 -8.81 -21.07
N LEU A 50 1.16 -8.19 -22.24
CA LEU A 50 1.35 -6.75 -22.37
C LEU A 50 0.15 -5.95 -21.83
N ALA A 51 -1.08 -6.42 -22.09
CA ALA A 51 -2.29 -5.79 -21.58
C ALA A 51 -2.38 -5.89 -20.05
N LEU A 52 -2.09 -7.06 -19.48
CA LEU A 52 -2.18 -7.31 -18.04
C LEU A 52 -1.11 -6.52 -17.28
N ALA A 53 0.10 -6.42 -17.83
CA ALA A 53 1.16 -5.57 -17.29
C ALA A 53 1.02 -4.08 -17.66
N LYS A 54 -0.02 -3.68 -18.41
CA LYS A 54 -0.28 -2.30 -18.87
C LYS A 54 0.94 -1.65 -19.57
N VAL A 55 1.68 -2.42 -20.36
CA VAL A 55 2.89 -1.97 -21.08
C VAL A 55 2.79 -2.25 -22.57
N SER A 56 3.52 -1.47 -23.37
CA SER A 56 3.45 -1.57 -24.83
C SER A 56 4.52 -2.46 -25.44
N SER A 57 5.62 -2.69 -24.70
CA SER A 57 6.79 -3.40 -25.21
C SER A 57 7.39 -4.40 -24.23
N THR A 58 8.07 -5.43 -24.75
CA THR A 58 8.82 -6.39 -23.93
C THR A 58 9.95 -5.74 -23.12
N LYS A 59 10.51 -4.62 -23.60
CA LYS A 59 11.54 -3.87 -22.90
C LYS A 59 10.97 -3.17 -21.66
N GLU A 60 9.78 -2.60 -21.77
CA GLU A 60 9.04 -2.04 -20.63
C GLU A 60 8.62 -3.12 -19.66
N LEU A 61 8.13 -4.26 -20.17
CA LEU A 61 7.73 -5.40 -19.35
C LEU A 61 8.86 -5.87 -18.41
N LYS A 62 10.07 -6.03 -18.93
CA LYS A 62 11.25 -6.40 -18.14
C LYS A 62 11.74 -5.30 -17.19
N ARG A 63 11.50 -4.03 -17.53
CA ARG A 63 11.87 -2.91 -16.65
C ARG A 63 10.94 -2.86 -15.44
N ALA A 64 9.63 -2.92 -15.69
CA ALA A 64 8.59 -2.85 -14.67
C ALA A 64 8.55 -4.09 -13.77
N ASN A 65 8.81 -5.28 -14.32
CA ASN A 65 8.75 -6.53 -13.57
C ASN A 65 10.14 -7.16 -13.48
N VAL A 66 10.77 -7.04 -12.31
CA VAL A 66 12.12 -7.56 -12.06
C VAL A 66 12.16 -9.08 -12.24
N ASP A 67 11.11 -9.78 -11.83
CA ASP A 67 10.99 -11.23 -11.91
C ASP A 67 10.94 -11.74 -13.35
N LEU A 68 10.57 -10.90 -14.33
CA LEU A 68 10.48 -11.30 -15.74
C LEU A 68 11.79 -11.05 -16.52
N ARG A 69 12.82 -10.45 -15.90
CA ARG A 69 14.05 -10.05 -16.59
C ARG A 69 14.82 -11.22 -17.17
N HIS A 70 14.84 -12.34 -16.47
CA HIS A 70 15.59 -13.55 -16.82
C HIS A 70 14.94 -14.35 -17.97
N LEU A 71 13.68 -14.09 -18.30
CA LEU A 71 12.94 -14.83 -19.33
C LEU A 71 13.35 -14.40 -20.75
N ASP A 72 13.51 -15.37 -21.66
CA ASP A 72 13.72 -15.08 -23.08
C ASP A 72 12.39 -15.06 -23.85
N PHE A 73 11.89 -13.85 -24.13
CA PHE A 73 10.63 -13.61 -24.84
C PHE A 73 10.66 -13.88 -26.34
N ARG A 74 11.72 -14.50 -26.87
CA ARG A 74 11.68 -15.16 -28.18
C ARG A 74 10.90 -16.48 -28.12
N LEU A 75 10.83 -17.11 -26.94
CA LEU A 75 10.22 -18.42 -26.75
C LEU A 75 8.77 -18.31 -26.26
N LYS A 76 7.88 -19.16 -26.81
CA LYS A 76 6.46 -19.25 -26.39
C LYS A 76 6.33 -19.64 -24.92
N ALA A 77 7.22 -20.50 -24.41
CA ALA A 77 7.23 -20.93 -23.02
C ALA A 77 7.41 -19.75 -22.06
N SER A 78 8.34 -18.83 -22.36
CA SER A 78 8.58 -17.63 -21.57
C SER A 78 7.38 -16.69 -21.48
N TRP A 79 6.60 -16.56 -22.57
CA TRP A 79 5.36 -15.78 -22.55
C TRP A 79 4.28 -16.42 -21.65
N ARG A 80 4.21 -17.75 -21.60
CA ARG A 80 3.31 -18.46 -20.69
C ARG A 80 3.73 -18.29 -19.23
N SER A 81 5.02 -18.46 -18.95
CA SER A 81 5.55 -18.26 -17.60
C SER A 81 5.33 -16.82 -17.11
N ALA A 82 5.55 -15.83 -17.98
CA ALA A 82 5.27 -14.43 -17.65
C ALA A 82 3.78 -14.16 -17.37
N LEU A 83 2.89 -14.76 -18.16
CA LEU A 83 1.45 -14.64 -17.93
C LEU A 83 1.06 -15.15 -16.53
N VAL A 84 1.53 -16.35 -16.16
CA VAL A 84 1.24 -16.95 -14.85
C VAL A 84 1.76 -16.09 -13.70
N VAL A 85 2.98 -15.58 -13.81
CA VAL A 85 3.57 -14.70 -12.79
C VAL A 85 2.74 -13.43 -12.62
N LEU A 86 2.31 -12.81 -13.73
CA LEU A 86 1.53 -11.58 -13.66
C LEU A 86 0.08 -11.82 -13.18
N GLU A 87 -0.53 -12.95 -13.54
CA GLU A 87 -1.85 -13.34 -13.01
C GLU A 87 -1.80 -13.56 -11.49
N GLN A 88 -0.74 -14.23 -11.01
CA GLN A 88 -0.52 -14.40 -9.56
C GLN A 88 -0.29 -13.06 -8.87
N ALA A 89 0.51 -12.17 -9.46
CA ALA A 89 0.75 -10.84 -8.92
C ALA A 89 -0.54 -10.00 -8.87
N ALA A 90 -1.41 -10.09 -9.89
CA ALA A 90 -2.69 -9.40 -9.90
C ALA A 90 -3.62 -9.90 -8.78
N VAL A 91 -3.68 -11.21 -8.54
CA VAL A 91 -4.47 -11.77 -7.43
C VAL A 91 -3.90 -11.36 -6.08
N ALA A 92 -2.57 -11.40 -5.92
CA ALA A 92 -1.91 -10.98 -4.68
C ALA A 92 -2.12 -9.49 -4.40
N MET A 93 -2.17 -8.66 -5.45
CA MET A 93 -2.46 -7.23 -5.32
C MET A 93 -3.91 -6.97 -4.90
N ASP A 94 -4.88 -7.67 -5.51
CA ASP A 94 -6.29 -7.61 -5.09
C ASP A 94 -6.47 -8.06 -3.63
N GLU A 95 -5.71 -9.05 -3.17
CA GLU A 95 -5.72 -9.50 -1.78
C GLU A 95 -5.11 -8.46 -0.84
N TRP A 96 -3.98 -7.86 -1.24
CA TRP A 96 -3.31 -6.79 -0.50
C TRP A 96 -4.21 -5.54 -0.37
N ASP A 97 -4.91 -5.15 -1.43
CA ASP A 97 -5.83 -4.01 -1.42
C ASP A 97 -7.03 -4.24 -0.48
N ARG A 98 -7.50 -5.49 -0.37
CA ARG A 98 -8.62 -5.85 0.51
C ARG A 98 -8.22 -6.03 1.96
N ASN A 99 -7.03 -6.60 2.20
CA ASN A 99 -6.51 -6.83 3.53
C ASN A 99 -5.00 -6.58 3.54
N PRO A 100 -4.59 -5.30 3.67
CA PRO A 100 -3.17 -5.00 3.74
C PRO A 100 -2.56 -5.66 4.98
N PRO A 101 -1.27 -6.06 4.92
CA PRO A 101 -0.57 -6.60 6.08
C PRO A 101 -0.65 -5.65 7.28
N GLU A 102 -0.78 -6.23 8.47
CA GLU A 102 -1.04 -5.46 9.69
C GLU A 102 0.06 -4.44 10.00
N GLU A 103 1.32 -4.79 9.71
CA GLU A 103 2.48 -3.90 9.85
C GLU A 103 2.28 -2.55 9.13
N TYR A 104 1.64 -2.54 7.95
CA TYR A 104 1.37 -1.30 7.23
C TYR A 104 0.22 -0.52 7.84
N LYS A 105 -0.81 -1.19 8.36
CA LYS A 105 -1.93 -0.53 9.04
C LYS A 105 -1.45 0.17 10.31
N GLU A 106 -0.61 -0.51 11.10
CA GLU A 106 0.01 0.06 12.30
C GLU A 106 0.87 1.27 11.93
N LEU A 107 1.72 1.16 10.90
CA LEU A 107 2.53 2.29 10.44
C LEU A 107 1.69 3.51 10.03
N PHE A 108 0.60 3.31 9.29
CA PHE A 108 -0.27 4.42 8.91
C PHE A 108 -1.00 5.02 10.12
N ALA A 109 -1.44 4.19 11.07
CA ALA A 109 -2.03 4.66 12.32
C ALA A 109 -1.04 5.49 13.16
N GLU A 110 0.22 5.05 13.25
CA GLU A 110 1.29 5.80 13.91
C GLU A 110 1.56 7.15 13.22
N ILE A 111 1.57 7.17 11.88
CA ILE A 111 1.73 8.41 11.11
C ILE A 111 0.57 9.36 11.37
N GLU A 112 -0.68 8.88 11.35
CA GLU A 112 -1.86 9.69 11.64
C GLU A 112 -1.82 10.25 13.06
N GLN A 113 -1.45 9.42 14.05
CA GLN A 113 -1.31 9.85 15.43
C GLN A 113 -0.22 10.92 15.60
N ALA A 114 0.94 10.72 14.98
CA ALA A 114 2.04 11.68 15.02
C ALA A 114 1.66 13.00 14.34
N ALA A 115 0.98 12.94 13.20
CA ALA A 115 0.49 14.12 12.49
C ALA A 115 -0.54 14.90 13.32
N ALA A 116 -1.48 14.20 13.98
CA ALA A 116 -2.47 14.82 14.85
C ALA A 116 -1.81 15.49 16.07
N ALA A 117 -0.86 14.82 16.72
CA ALA A 117 -0.12 15.38 17.84
C ALA A 117 0.69 16.63 17.43
N TYR A 118 1.32 16.60 16.26
CA TYR A 118 2.07 17.74 15.73
C TYR A 118 1.17 18.93 15.40
N SER A 119 0.03 18.71 14.76
CA SER A 119 -0.98 19.76 14.50
C SER A 119 -1.47 20.40 15.81
N ALA A 120 -1.79 19.59 16.82
CA ALA A 120 -2.21 20.09 18.13
C ALA A 120 -1.11 20.94 18.79
N SER A 121 0.16 20.54 18.67
CA SER A 121 1.29 21.33 19.17
C SER A 121 1.43 22.69 18.45
N ILE A 122 1.17 22.75 17.15
CA ILE A 122 1.19 24.00 16.39
C ILE A 122 0.08 24.93 16.89
N GLU A 123 -1.14 24.42 17.04
CA GLU A 123 -2.28 25.21 17.53
C GLU A 123 -2.00 25.78 18.93
N GLN A 124 -1.42 24.97 19.82
CA GLN A 124 -0.99 25.42 21.15
C GLN A 124 0.11 26.49 21.06
N GLY A 125 1.10 26.31 20.20
CA GLY A 125 2.18 27.28 20.00
C GLY A 125 1.65 28.63 19.49
N LEU A 126 0.72 28.60 18.53
CA LEU A 126 0.06 29.80 18.01
C LEU A 126 -0.73 30.53 19.11
N LYS A 127 -1.51 29.79 19.90
CA LYS A 127 -2.26 30.36 21.04
C LYS A 127 -1.33 30.98 22.08
N LEU A 128 -0.22 30.32 22.41
CA LEU A 128 0.74 30.87 23.36
C LEU A 128 1.42 32.13 22.80
N SER A 129 1.72 32.15 21.51
CA SER A 129 2.32 33.32 20.86
C SER A 129 1.39 34.53 20.85
N SER A 130 0.07 34.33 20.70
CA SER A 130 -0.89 35.44 20.80
C SER A 130 -0.98 35.93 22.24
N GLN A 131 -1.06 35.03 23.22
CA GLN A 131 -1.07 35.39 24.64
C GLN A 131 0.18 36.18 25.06
N LEU A 132 1.36 35.82 24.55
CA LEU A 132 2.59 36.55 24.80
C LEU A 132 2.57 37.95 24.19
N ARG A 133 1.95 38.12 23.02
CA ARG A 133 1.80 39.43 22.40
C ARG A 133 0.86 40.31 23.20
N ASP A 134 -0.30 39.78 23.58
CA ASP A 134 -1.28 40.51 24.40
C ASP A 134 -0.66 40.95 25.74
N ALA A 135 0.10 40.06 26.40
CA ALA A 135 0.79 40.38 27.64
C ALA A 135 1.90 41.42 27.47
N ALA A 136 2.58 41.45 26.31
CA ALA A 136 3.57 42.48 26.01
C ALA A 136 2.92 43.84 25.79
N ASP A 137 1.79 43.89 25.08
CA ASP A 137 1.01 45.11 24.86
C ASP A 137 0.47 45.67 26.19
N ASP A 138 -0.03 44.81 27.09
CA ASP A 138 -0.46 45.19 28.44
C ASP A 138 0.69 45.77 29.27
N LEU A 139 1.89 45.16 29.19
CA LEU A 139 3.07 45.66 29.88
C LEU A 139 3.53 47.03 29.34
N GLU A 140 3.46 47.24 28.03
CA GLU A 140 3.78 48.52 27.42
C GLU A 140 2.79 49.61 27.86
N ALA A 141 1.50 49.29 27.94
CA ALA A 141 0.48 50.20 28.45
C ALA A 141 0.77 50.62 29.90
N VAL A 142 1.02 49.65 30.79
CA VAL A 142 1.35 49.93 32.20
C VAL A 142 2.65 50.73 32.34
N ALA A 143 3.68 50.40 31.54
CA ALA A 143 4.93 51.16 31.54
C ALA A 143 4.71 52.61 31.11
N GLY A 144 3.86 52.85 30.11
CA GLY A 144 3.46 54.18 29.67
C GLY A 144 2.75 54.98 30.75
N GLU A 145 1.78 54.36 31.45
CA GLU A 145 1.07 54.99 32.58
C GLU A 145 2.01 55.38 33.71
N LEU A 146 2.90 54.48 34.12
CA LEU A 146 3.87 54.75 35.18
C LEU A 146 4.86 55.86 34.80
N GLN A 147 5.24 55.94 33.53
CA GLN A 147 6.11 57.01 33.06
C GLN A 147 5.40 58.37 33.10
N GLN A 148 4.13 58.42 32.68
CA GLN A 148 3.31 59.63 32.78
C GLN A 148 3.15 60.07 34.25
N GLU A 149 2.79 59.16 35.15
CA GLU A 149 2.66 59.47 36.58
C GLU A 149 3.98 59.98 37.18
N ALA A 150 5.11 59.38 36.81
CA ALA A 150 6.42 59.84 37.26
C ALA A 150 6.76 61.26 36.76
N GLU A 151 6.38 61.61 35.53
CA GLU A 151 6.54 62.95 34.97
C GLU A 151 5.64 63.98 35.67
N GLU A 152 4.39 63.61 35.94
CA GLU A 152 3.46 64.44 36.71
C GLU A 152 3.98 64.72 38.12
N LEU A 153 4.43 63.70 38.85
CA LEU A 153 5.01 63.85 40.19
C LEU A 153 6.25 64.75 40.18
N LYS A 154 7.14 64.61 39.19
CA LYS A 154 8.29 65.52 39.02
C LYS A 154 7.84 66.96 38.83
N SER A 155 6.80 67.19 38.03
CA SER A 155 6.27 68.54 37.79
C SER A 155 5.70 69.18 39.07
N ILE A 156 4.94 68.41 39.85
CA ILE A 156 4.36 68.82 41.14
C ILE A 156 5.47 69.16 42.13
N GLU A 157 6.50 68.31 42.22
CA GLU A 157 7.64 68.54 43.10
C GLU A 157 8.36 69.85 42.76
N GLN A 158 8.65 70.08 41.47
CA GLN A 158 9.29 71.31 41.02
C GLN A 158 8.45 72.55 41.32
N ALA A 159 7.13 72.48 41.12
CA ALA A 159 6.21 73.57 41.45
C ALA A 159 6.20 73.86 42.97
N SER A 160 6.13 72.83 43.79
CA SER A 160 6.19 72.92 45.26
C SER A 160 7.50 73.56 45.74
N ARG A 161 8.65 73.13 45.18
CA ARG A 161 9.96 73.72 45.47
C ARG A 161 10.02 75.21 45.13
N LYS A 162 9.47 75.62 43.98
CA LYS A 162 9.40 77.04 43.57
C LYS A 162 8.54 77.86 44.53
N GLN A 163 7.36 77.36 44.92
CA GLN A 163 6.48 78.04 45.88
C GLN A 163 7.14 78.21 47.26
N ARG A 164 7.84 77.17 47.77
CA ARG A 164 8.57 77.27 49.04
C ARG A 164 9.65 78.35 49.00
N ARG A 165 10.42 78.43 47.91
CA ARG A 165 11.44 79.47 47.71
C ARG A 165 10.84 80.87 47.63
N ALA A 166 9.72 81.03 46.93
CA ALA A 166 9.03 82.32 46.85
C ALA A 166 8.48 82.78 48.22
N ARG A 167 7.96 81.84 49.03
CA ARG A 167 7.49 82.14 50.39
C ARG A 167 8.61 82.47 51.36
N SER A 168 9.81 81.95 51.17
CA SER A 168 10.97 82.27 52.03
C SER A 168 11.65 83.61 51.71
N LEU A 169 11.28 84.23 50.57
CA LEU A 169 11.85 85.50 50.10
C LEU A 169 10.95 86.71 50.38
N ASN A 170 9.73 86.49 50.86
CA ASN A 170 8.79 87.51 51.36
C ASN A 170 8.76 87.48 52.88
#